data_AF-M2R1I7-F1
#
_entry.id   AF-M2R1I7-F1
#
_cell.length_a   1.000
_cell.length_b   1.000
_cell.length_c   1.000
_cell.angle_alpha   90.00
_cell.angle_beta   90.00
_cell.angle_gamma   90.00
#
_symmetry.space_group_name_H-M   'P 1'
#
loop_
_entity.id
_entity.type
_entity.pdbx_description
1 polymer ?
#
loop_
_entity_poly.entity_id
_entity_poly.type
_entity_poly.pdbx_seq_one_letter_code
_entity_poly.pdbx_strand_id
1 'polypeptide(L)'
;AELQGMLIETLATSRASSLPASALYSALIATRPALKELSNSQGEKVAKKEWVCAIEAALEAGRIQSGVFGKVESVQAAADHTLEAQWFYQPEEDQDQERATLLRSIMPRPGKRSETKKCKQYYWRPLAKISRWDPEDDL
;
A
#
# COMPACT_ATOMS: atom_id res chain seq x y z
N ALA A 1 4.79 16.32 -4.58
CA ALA A 1 6.13 15.98 -5.11
C ALA A 1 7.01 15.31 -4.04
N GLU A 2 7.37 16.01 -2.94
CA GLU A 2 8.31 15.47 -1.95
C GLU A 2 7.76 14.26 -1.16
N LEU A 3 6.57 14.39 -0.55
CA LEU A 3 5.93 13.31 0.21
C LEU A 3 5.72 12.04 -0.63
N GLN A 4 5.36 12.19 -1.91
CA GLN A 4 5.24 11.05 -2.83
C GLN A 4 6.57 10.32 -3.02
N GLY A 5 7.68 11.06 -3.21
CA GLY A 5 9.02 10.45 -3.31
C GLY A 5 9.39 9.67 -2.04
N MET A 6 9.09 10.25 -0.87
CA MET A 6 9.29 9.57 0.42
C MET A 6 8.49 8.27 0.53
N LEU A 7 7.24 8.28 0.07
CA LEU A 7 6.36 7.11 0.09
C LEU A 7 6.82 6.03 -0.88
N ILE A 8 7.27 6.40 -2.08
CA ILE A 8 7.88 5.49 -3.06
C ILE A 8 9.08 4.78 -2.45
N GLU A 9 10.03 5.54 -1.89
CA GLU A 9 11.23 5.02 -1.25
C GLU A 9 10.88 4.03 -0.12
N THR A 10 9.94 4.42 0.75
CA THR A 10 9.52 3.61 1.89
C THR A 10 8.87 2.29 1.43
N LEU A 11 7.97 2.33 0.45
CA LEU A 11 7.28 1.15 -0.07
C LEU A 11 8.22 0.21 -0.86
N ALA A 12 9.18 0.79 -1.59
CA ALA A 12 10.16 0.02 -2.35
C ALA A 12 11.16 -0.69 -1.43
N THR A 13 11.65 -0.02 -0.40
CA THR A 13 12.65 -0.59 0.52
C THR A 13 12.04 -1.48 1.61
N SER A 14 10.73 -1.34 1.89
CA SER A 14 10.02 -2.19 2.84
C SER A 14 10.11 -3.67 2.47
N ARG A 15 10.30 -4.54 3.47
CA ARG A 15 10.24 -6.00 3.27
C ARG A 15 8.81 -6.51 3.01
N ALA A 16 7.80 -5.74 3.42
CA ALA A 16 6.41 -6.02 3.13
C ALA A 16 6.08 -5.61 1.68
N SER A 17 5.25 -6.39 1.00
CA SER A 17 4.82 -6.08 -0.36
C SER A 17 3.78 -4.96 -0.43
N SER A 18 3.07 -4.72 0.67
CA SER A 18 2.14 -3.61 0.88
C SER A 18 2.17 -3.15 2.34
N LEU A 19 1.73 -1.92 2.59
CA LEU A 19 1.63 -1.35 3.94
C LEU A 19 0.36 -0.48 4.08
N PRO A 20 -0.26 -0.43 5.27
CA PRO A 20 -1.28 0.57 5.57
C PRO A 20 -0.67 1.97 5.78
N ALA A 21 -1.50 3.02 5.65
CA ALA A 21 -1.07 4.41 5.83
C ALA A 21 -0.51 4.69 7.24
N SER A 22 -1.09 4.08 8.27
CA SER A 22 -0.59 4.18 9.64
C SER A 22 0.83 3.59 9.81
N ALA A 23 1.15 2.50 9.11
CA ALA A 23 2.49 1.90 9.14
C ALA A 23 3.49 2.73 8.32
N LEU A 24 3.06 3.33 7.21
CA LEU A 24 3.87 4.27 6.43
C LEU A 24 4.26 5.49 7.26
N TYR A 25 3.33 6.06 8.04
CA TYR A 25 3.63 7.12 8.99
C TYR A 25 4.73 6.71 9.98
N SER A 26 4.59 5.55 10.62
CA SER A 26 5.59 5.05 11.57
C SER A 26 6.96 4.84 10.93
N ALA A 27 7.01 4.32 9.69
CA ALA A 27 8.26 4.15 8.95
C ALA A 27 8.90 5.50 8.56
N LEU A 28 8.10 6.48 8.13
CA LEU A 28 8.59 7.82 7.78
C LEU A 28 9.19 8.54 8.98
N ILE A 29 8.52 8.51 10.14
CA ILE A 29 9.05 9.12 11.36
C ILE A 29 10.32 8.42 11.85
N ALA A 30 10.39 7.09 11.73
CA ALA A 30 11.58 6.33 12.13
C ALA A 30 12.80 6.66 11.26
N THR A 31 12.59 6.88 9.96
CA THR A 31 13.65 7.21 9.00
C THR A 31 14.03 8.69 9.00
N ARG A 32 13.12 9.58 9.41
CA ARG A 32 13.31 11.04 9.37
C ARG A 32 12.94 11.69 10.72
N PRO A 33 13.88 11.74 11.69
CA PRO A 33 13.63 12.32 13.01
C PRO A 33 13.15 13.78 12.97
N ALA A 34 13.56 14.58 11.98
CA ALA A 34 13.09 15.96 11.82
C ALA A 34 11.56 16.08 11.65
N LEU A 35 10.91 15.10 11.02
CA LEU A 35 9.45 15.06 10.90
C LEU A 35 8.77 14.79 12.25
N LYS A 36 9.46 14.09 13.16
CA LYS A 36 8.99 13.84 14.52
C LYS A 36 8.90 15.14 15.31
N GLU A 37 9.90 16.00 15.18
CA GLU A 37 9.95 17.28 15.89
C GLU A 37 8.79 18.21 15.48
N LEU A 38 8.48 18.26 14.18
CA LEU A 38 7.30 18.96 13.66
C LEU A 38 5.99 18.40 14.25
N SER A 39 5.89 17.07 14.39
CA SER A 39 4.69 16.41 14.91
C SER A 39 4.47 16.60 16.41
N ASN A 40 5.52 16.88 17.21
CA ASN A 40 5.42 17.04 18.66
C ASN A 40 4.79 18.37 19.10
N SER A 41 4.64 19.32 18.18
CA SER A 41 4.05 20.66 18.45
C SER A 41 2.53 20.62 18.65
N GLN A 42 1.86 19.60 18.13
CA GLN A 42 0.45 19.29 18.36
C GLN A 42 0.38 17.91 19.02
N GLY A 43 -0.47 17.72 20.03
CA GLY A 43 -0.49 16.47 20.81
C GLY A 43 -0.40 15.20 19.94
N GLU A 44 0.47 14.26 20.34
CA GLU A 44 0.97 13.13 19.51
C GLU A 44 -0.11 12.37 18.72
N LYS A 45 -1.29 12.15 19.33
CA LYS A 45 -2.42 11.46 18.68
C LYS A 45 -3.08 12.27 17.56
N VAL A 46 -3.21 13.58 17.75
CA VAL A 46 -3.82 14.49 16.77
C VAL A 46 -2.90 14.62 15.57
N ALA A 47 -1.61 14.87 15.83
CA ALA A 47 -0.59 14.93 14.79
C ALA A 47 -0.55 13.64 13.96
N LYS A 48 -0.54 12.45 14.60
CA LYS A 48 -0.57 11.18 13.87
C LYS A 48 -1.77 11.07 12.93
N LYS A 49 -2.97 11.42 13.38
CA LYS A 49 -4.18 11.31 12.55
C LYS A 49 -4.11 12.21 11.31
N GLU A 50 -3.66 13.45 11.48
CA GLU A 50 -3.49 14.41 10.39
C GLU A 50 -2.45 13.94 9.38
N TRP A 51 -1.31 13.43 9.86
CA TRP A 51 -0.28 12.84 8.99
C TRP A 51 -0.78 11.62 8.23
N VAL A 52 -1.55 10.73 8.86
CA VAL A 52 -2.14 9.57 8.19
C VAL A 52 -3.09 10.03 7.09
N CYS A 53 -3.97 11.01 7.35
CA CYS A 53 -4.83 11.57 6.30
C CYS A 53 -4.02 12.20 5.15
N ALA A 54 -2.94 12.93 5.45
CA ALA A 54 -2.07 13.51 4.43
C ALA A 54 -1.38 12.44 3.57
N ILE A 55 -0.93 11.35 4.19
CA ILE A 55 -0.34 10.20 3.49
C ILE A 55 -1.38 9.54 2.58
N GLU A 56 -2.60 9.28 3.06
CA GLU A 56 -3.68 8.70 2.26
C GLU A 56 -4.03 9.59 1.06
N ALA A 57 -4.14 10.90 1.26
CA ALA A 57 -4.39 11.85 0.19
C ALA A 57 -3.28 11.84 -0.87
N ALA A 58 -2.02 11.77 -0.44
CA ALA A 58 -0.87 11.69 -1.35
C ALA A 58 -0.82 10.37 -2.14
N LEU A 59 -1.17 9.25 -1.48
CA LEU A 59 -1.23 7.94 -2.12
C LEU A 59 -2.36 7.89 -3.15
N GLU A 60 -3.55 8.39 -2.81
CA GLU A 60 -4.69 8.43 -3.74
C GLU A 60 -4.42 9.38 -4.92
N ALA A 61 -3.83 10.54 -4.66
CA ALA A 61 -3.42 11.45 -5.74
C ALA A 61 -2.39 10.80 -6.68
N GLY A 62 -1.36 10.15 -6.15
CA GLY A 62 -0.36 9.44 -6.96
C GLY A 62 -0.96 8.30 -7.77
N ARG A 63 -1.89 7.54 -7.17
CA ARG A 63 -2.67 6.49 -7.85
C ARG A 63 -3.48 7.04 -9.02
N ILE A 64 -4.27 8.08 -8.80
CA ILE A 64 -5.17 8.66 -9.82
C ILE A 64 -4.37 9.33 -10.95
N GLN A 65 -3.33 10.09 -10.61
CA GLN A 65 -2.60 10.92 -11.58
C GLN A 65 -1.59 10.13 -12.40
N SER A 66 -0.93 9.14 -11.79
CA SER A 66 0.18 8.43 -12.43
C SER A 66 0.08 6.91 -12.37
N GLY A 67 -0.77 6.33 -11.52
CA GLY A 67 -0.79 4.89 -11.29
C GLY A 67 0.38 4.36 -10.47
N VAL A 68 1.32 5.22 -10.01
CA VAL A 68 2.53 4.82 -9.28
C VAL A 68 2.26 4.12 -7.94
N PHE A 69 1.04 4.27 -7.41
CA PHE A 69 0.58 3.55 -6.24
C PHE A 69 -0.65 2.70 -6.55
N GLY A 70 -0.62 1.47 -6.06
CA GLY A 70 -1.78 0.59 -6.02
C GLY A 70 -2.40 0.51 -4.62
N LYS A 71 -3.68 0.18 -4.58
CA LYS A 71 -4.50 0.09 -3.36
C LYS A 71 -5.24 -1.24 -3.36
N VAL A 72 -5.15 -1.97 -2.26
CA VAL A 72 -5.96 -3.14 -1.97
C VAL A 72 -6.90 -2.76 -0.84
N GLU A 73 -8.19 -2.72 -1.14
CA GLU A 73 -9.20 -2.53 -0.12
C GLU A 73 -9.29 -3.80 0.74
N SER A 74 -9.26 -3.63 2.05
CA SER A 74 -9.48 -4.73 2.96
C SER A 74 -10.96 -5.04 3.04
N VAL A 75 -11.34 -6.25 2.64
CA VAL A 75 -12.69 -6.77 2.87
C VAL A 75 -12.89 -6.90 4.38
N GLN A 76 -14.02 -6.39 4.89
CA GLN A 76 -14.38 -6.31 6.30
C GLN A 76 -13.92 -7.53 7.11
N ALA A 77 -13.10 -7.30 8.13
CA ALA A 77 -12.98 -8.23 9.24
C ALA A 77 -14.29 -8.22 10.04
N ALA A 78 -14.63 -9.35 10.66
CA ALA A 78 -15.89 -9.54 11.37
C ALA A 78 -16.27 -8.35 12.28
N ALA A 79 -17.50 -7.86 12.12
CA ALA A 79 -18.31 -6.91 12.90
C ALA A 79 -17.68 -5.63 13.51
N ASP A 80 -16.47 -5.66 14.06
CA ASP A 80 -16.00 -4.61 14.97
C ASP A 80 -14.71 -3.89 14.53
N HIS A 81 -14.02 -4.36 13.48
CA HIS A 81 -12.72 -3.81 13.07
C HIS A 81 -12.68 -3.48 11.57
N THR A 82 -12.76 -2.20 11.23
CA THR A 82 -12.44 -1.73 9.88
C THR A 82 -10.94 -1.80 9.67
N LEU A 83 -10.50 -2.65 8.75
CA LEU A 83 -9.09 -2.74 8.37
C LEU A 83 -8.72 -1.55 7.47
N GLU A 84 -7.49 -1.07 7.60
CA GLU A 84 -6.96 -0.02 6.73
C GLU A 84 -6.61 -0.59 5.36
N ALA A 85 -6.88 0.20 4.30
CA ALA A 85 -6.46 -0.15 2.95
C ALA A 85 -4.94 -0.36 2.88
N GLN A 86 -4.53 -1.38 2.13
CA GLN A 86 -3.13 -1.70 1.93
C GLN A 86 -2.63 -1.05 0.65
N TRP A 87 -1.49 -0.37 0.74
CA TRP A 87 -0.90 0.36 -0.38
C TRP A 87 0.42 -0.27 -0.82
N PHE A 88 0.69 -0.23 -2.12
CA PHE A 88 1.94 -0.73 -2.69
C PHE A 88 2.45 0.18 -3.81
N TYR A 89 3.78 0.19 -3.99
CA TYR A 89 4.43 0.92 -5.08
C TYR A 89 4.39 0.11 -6.38
N GLN A 90 4.10 0.77 -7.50
CA GLN A 90 4.04 0.20 -8.84
C GLN A 90 5.14 0.81 -9.73
N PRO A 91 6.34 0.19 -9.78
CA PRO A 91 7.47 0.72 -10.54
C PRO A 91 7.21 0.83 -12.05
N GLU A 92 6.24 0.09 -12.58
CA GLU A 92 5.88 0.12 -14.01
C GLU A 92 5.24 1.44 -14.43
N GLU A 93 4.50 2.07 -13.52
CA GLU A 93 3.77 3.32 -13.73
C GLU A 93 4.54 4.55 -13.20
N ASP A 94 5.77 4.34 -12.74
CA ASP A 94 6.60 5.44 -12.26
C ASP A 94 7.10 6.28 -13.44
N GLN A 95 6.86 7.58 -13.41
CA GLN A 95 7.34 8.51 -14.44
C GLN A 95 8.87 8.59 -14.50
N ASP A 96 9.54 8.34 -13.37
CA ASP A 96 11.00 8.29 -13.28
C ASP A 96 11.48 6.85 -13.45
N GLN A 97 11.82 6.49 -14.69
CA GLN A 97 12.23 5.13 -15.04
C GLN A 97 13.63 4.76 -14.55
N GLU A 98 14.50 5.75 -14.32
CA GLU A 98 15.82 5.52 -13.72
C GLU A 98 15.65 5.10 -12.26
N ARG A 99 14.85 5.86 -11.50
CA ARG A 99 14.45 5.50 -10.14
C ARG A 99 13.78 4.14 -10.10
N ALA A 100 12.80 3.90 -10.98
CA ALA A 100 12.07 2.64 -11.00
C ALA A 100 13.00 1.44 -11.22
N THR A 101 13.98 1.58 -12.12
CA THR A 101 14.97 0.52 -12.42
C THR A 101 15.89 0.26 -11.23
N LEU A 102 16.39 1.32 -10.60
CA LEU A 102 17.20 1.19 -9.39
C LEU A 102 16.41 0.49 -8.28
N LEU A 103 15.19 0.96 -8.01
CA LEU A 103 14.33 0.40 -6.96
C LEU A 103 14.00 -1.06 -7.24
N ARG A 104 13.67 -1.44 -8.48
CA ARG A 104 13.46 -2.85 -8.85
C ARG A 104 14.66 -3.74 -8.52
N SER A 105 15.90 -3.24 -8.68
CA SER A 105 17.11 -4.02 -8.41
C SER A 105 17.34 -4.30 -6.92
N ILE A 106 16.89 -3.41 -6.04
CA ILE A 106 17.10 -3.51 -4.58
C ILE A 106 15.84 -3.94 -3.81
N MET A 107 14.68 -3.91 -4.47
CA MET A 107 13.40 -4.26 -3.87
C MET A 107 13.40 -5.71 -3.37
N PRO A 108 13.10 -5.95 -2.10
CA PRO A 108 13.06 -7.30 -1.58
C PRO A 108 11.87 -8.08 -2.17
N ARG A 109 12.12 -9.35 -2.49
CA ARG A 109 11.09 -10.36 -2.85
C ARG A 109 10.20 -9.97 -4.05
N PRO A 110 10.75 -9.77 -5.25
CA PRO A 110 9.98 -9.35 -6.43
C PRO A 110 8.79 -10.29 -6.72
N GLY A 111 8.97 -11.61 -6.59
CA GLY A 111 7.91 -12.60 -6.84
C GLY A 111 6.73 -12.59 -5.85
N LYS A 112 6.86 -12.00 -4.64
CA LYS A 112 5.70 -11.86 -3.72
C LYS A 112 4.86 -10.62 -4.03
N ARG A 113 5.47 -9.61 -4.65
CA ARG A 113 4.79 -8.35 -4.99
C ARG A 113 3.86 -8.52 -6.19
N SER A 114 4.24 -9.35 -7.15
CA SER A 114 3.34 -9.74 -8.26
C SER A 114 2.06 -10.42 -7.74
N GLU A 115 2.15 -11.24 -6.69
CA GLU A 115 0.98 -11.86 -6.07
C GLU A 115 0.11 -10.87 -5.29
N THR A 116 0.72 -9.82 -4.72
CA THR A 116 -0.02 -8.76 -3.99
C THR A 116 -0.89 -7.93 -4.94
N LYS A 117 -0.49 -7.83 -6.22
CA LYS A 117 -1.30 -7.20 -7.28
C LYS A 117 -2.57 -8.00 -7.63
N LYS A 118 -2.66 -9.29 -7.24
CA LYS A 118 -3.81 -10.15 -7.56
C LYS A 118 -4.83 -10.11 -6.42
N CYS A 119 -6.00 -9.53 -6.64
CA CYS A 119 -7.14 -9.63 -5.71
C CYS A 119 -7.71 -11.05 -5.74
N LYS A 120 -7.22 -11.92 -4.86
CA LYS A 120 -7.72 -13.31 -4.74
C LYS A 120 -8.99 -13.31 -3.88
N GLN A 121 -10.10 -13.73 -4.47
CA GLN A 121 -11.33 -13.98 -3.74
C GLN A 121 -11.23 -15.31 -3.02
N TYR A 122 -11.13 -15.27 -1.69
CA TYR A 122 -11.21 -16.48 -0.87
C TYR A 122 -12.63 -16.64 -0.35
N TYR A 123 -13.23 -17.79 -0.62
CA TYR A 123 -14.51 -18.15 -0.05
C TYR A 123 -14.32 -18.54 1.42
N TRP A 124 -14.99 -17.81 2.30
CA TRP A 124 -14.95 -18.01 3.75
C TRP A 124 -16.02 -19.01 4.23
N ARG A 125 -16.90 -19.45 3.32
CA ARG A 125 -17.90 -20.51 3.51
C ARG A 125 -17.82 -21.51 2.37
N PRO A 126 -18.26 -22.76 2.57
CA PRO A 126 -18.40 -23.70 1.47
C PRO A 126 -19.25 -23.06 0.37
N LEU A 127 -18.68 -23.00 -0.82
CA LEU A 127 -19.44 -22.70 -2.01
C LEU A 127 -20.53 -23.76 -2.15
N ALA A 128 -21.75 -23.36 -2.55
CA ALA A 128 -22.71 -24.33 -3.06
C ALA A 128 -21.99 -25.19 -4.10
N LYS A 129 -22.14 -26.52 -4.05
CA LYS A 129 -21.34 -27.49 -4.83
C LYS A 129 -21.18 -26.99 -6.26
N ILE A 130 -20.04 -26.38 -6.55
CA ILE A 130 -19.68 -25.99 -7.91
C ILE A 130 -19.31 -27.33 -8.54
N SER A 131 -20.10 -27.78 -9.50
CA SER A 131 -19.78 -28.97 -10.26
C SER A 131 -18.41 -28.71 -10.89
N ARG A 132 -17.42 -29.52 -10.56
CA ARG A 132 -16.01 -29.37 -10.98
C ARG A 132 -15.81 -29.40 -12.53
N TRP A 133 -16.89 -29.51 -13.29
CA TRP A 133 -16.90 -29.84 -14.71
C TRP A 133 -17.99 -29.08 -15.48
N ASP A 134 -18.40 -27.89 -15.04
CA ASP A 134 -19.26 -27.05 -15.86
C ASP A 134 -18.40 -26.33 -16.92
N PRO A 135 -18.58 -26.59 -18.22
CA PRO A 135 -17.77 -25.97 -19.29
C PRO A 135 -18.04 -24.46 -19.45
N GLU A 136 -18.98 -23.88 -18.71
CA GLU A 136 -19.27 -22.44 -18.72
C GLU A 136 -18.37 -21.62 -17.78
N ASP A 137 -17.59 -22.26 -16.89
CA ASP A 137 -16.68 -21.57 -15.95
C ASP A 137 -15.31 -21.17 -16.58
N ASP A 138 -15.10 -21.44 -17.88
CA ASP A 138 -13.86 -21.16 -18.64
C ASP A 138 -13.89 -19.82 -19.44
N LEU A 139 -14.88 -18.94 -19.22
CA LEU A 139 -15.06 -17.65 -19.92
C LEU A 139 -14.68 -16.41 -19.10
#